data_AF-A0A2G5V713-F1
#
_entry.id   AF-A0A2G5V713-F1
#
_cell.length_a   1.000
_cell.length_b   1.000
_cell.length_c   1.000
_cell.angle_alpha   90.00
_cell.angle_beta   90.00
_cell.angle_gamma   90.00
#
_symmetry.space_group_name_H-M   'P 1'
#
loop_
_entity.id
_entity.type
_entity.pdbx_description
1 polymer ?
#
loop_
_entity_poly.entity_id
_entity_poly.type
_entity_poly.pdbx_seq_one_letter_code
_entity_poly.pdbx_strand_id
1 'polypeptide(L)'
;MTTFSTTPSITPSMLCFLLLPHEYTHIESSFTGINITVHYNKFRVQKEQAKHLLHTATQVLALLKDIFSSLIPVPKIDIVTMNEVSSTACFGAVVVSEVQFFSSDYANQVRLLATWLAKQWIGGYAAISEGTELCLQEDLVSYIAEKVIKRMTNDEYTRLGQLAKIYLSETVFLPGETLKLDEYPNEMEISEKCGLKGVAMLESVEFLIGEKTMISKINEMIYNSKKGAYSSETLYGLLNSTVDDDIYVSQLLHYWREHGGLPYMTVDRLGNSIKVTQNGSNMTVKNEMGTWERMPLWPLPLKFTEFKLPIQIMISHGIQLSPVREGMIFSNLGLPNYYRVNYDIDTWREIKTILTENATSYTLRERFQLVSDFCYFYSIKSLPEPAASVLRNEFVQLVRLRPTSFPICDAAIFQCVVTHEHTRPKHLDKSQMIQMRRKVFDSFTNSSEMECRSGLAHDALNDLCTKLYGISCL
;
A
#
# COMPACT_ATOMS: atom_id res chain seq x y z
N MET A 1 -17.49 42.37 -3.36
CA MET A 1 -17.20 41.32 -4.36
C MET A 1 -15.79 40.82 -4.05
N THR A 2 -15.62 39.54 -3.77
CA THR A 2 -14.30 38.95 -3.47
C THR A 2 -13.66 38.49 -4.78
N THR A 3 -12.44 38.92 -5.06
CA THR A 3 -11.68 38.54 -6.26
C THR A 3 -10.45 37.73 -5.85
N PHE A 4 -10.22 36.60 -6.51
CA PHE A 4 -9.05 35.74 -6.28
C PHE A 4 -8.01 35.95 -7.39
N SER A 5 -6.74 35.71 -7.08
CA SER A 5 -5.68 35.70 -8.09
C SER A 5 -5.90 34.56 -9.08
N THR A 6 -5.53 34.77 -10.34
CA THR A 6 -5.58 33.72 -11.37
C THR A 6 -4.63 32.58 -10.99
N THR A 7 -5.13 31.35 -10.99
CA THR A 7 -4.31 30.16 -10.76
C THR A 7 -3.39 29.91 -11.96
N PRO A 8 -2.27 29.18 -11.80
CA PRO A 8 -1.65 28.53 -12.95
C PRO A 8 -2.63 27.53 -13.60
N SER A 9 -2.21 26.93 -14.72
CA SER A 9 -2.94 25.79 -15.28
C SER A 9 -2.99 24.67 -14.24
N ILE A 10 -4.20 24.32 -13.82
CA ILE A 10 -4.50 23.24 -12.87
C ILE A 10 -5.56 22.32 -13.46
N THR A 11 -5.65 21.11 -12.93
CA THR A 11 -6.76 20.21 -13.26
C THR A 11 -8.10 20.74 -12.72
N PRO A 12 -9.21 20.55 -13.47
CA PRO A 12 -10.53 20.94 -13.01
C PRO A 12 -10.93 20.33 -11.66
N SER A 13 -10.49 19.10 -11.36
CA SER A 13 -10.77 18.41 -10.09
C SER A 13 -10.08 19.04 -8.87
N MET A 14 -9.04 19.85 -9.08
CA MET A 14 -8.30 20.55 -8.01
C MET A 14 -8.83 21.97 -7.76
N LEU A 15 -9.85 22.41 -8.50
CA LEU A 15 -10.49 23.70 -8.28
C LEU A 15 -11.46 23.62 -7.11
N CYS A 16 -11.33 24.51 -6.13
CA CYS A 16 -12.36 24.68 -5.10
C CYS A 16 -12.48 26.13 -4.63
N PHE A 17 -13.64 26.45 -4.06
CA PHE A 17 -13.89 27.69 -3.34
C PHE A 17 -14.58 27.34 -2.01
N LEU A 18 -14.14 27.96 -0.93
CA LEU A 18 -14.64 27.69 0.41
C LEU A 18 -15.24 28.97 0.99
N LEU A 19 -16.49 28.89 1.43
CA LEU A 19 -17.18 29.97 2.13
C LEU A 19 -17.21 29.62 3.61
N LEU A 20 -16.36 30.28 4.38
CA LEU A 20 -16.22 30.03 5.81
C LEU A 20 -17.11 31.00 6.60
N PRO A 21 -18.03 30.50 7.45
CA PRO A 21 -18.85 31.36 8.27
C PRO A 21 -18.06 31.94 9.47
N HIS A 22 -18.63 32.93 10.16
CA HIS A 22 -17.95 33.78 11.15
C HIS A 22 -17.39 33.05 12.39
N GLU A 23 -17.78 31.79 12.59
CA GLU A 23 -17.29 30.91 13.65
C GLU A 23 -15.86 30.41 13.35
N TYR A 24 -15.43 30.48 12.09
CA TYR A 24 -14.07 30.13 11.71
C TYR A 24 -13.09 31.21 12.15
N THR A 25 -11.99 30.76 12.73
CA THR A 25 -10.81 31.56 13.03
C THR A 25 -9.59 30.89 12.39
N HIS A 26 -8.44 31.55 12.46
CA HIS A 26 -7.23 31.02 11.83
C HIS A 26 -5.99 31.18 12.71
N ILE A 27 -5.02 30.31 12.45
CA ILE A 27 -3.64 30.42 12.88
C ILE A 27 -2.74 30.16 11.68
N GLU A 28 -1.57 30.76 11.65
CA GLU A 28 -0.68 30.66 10.49
C GLU A 28 0.79 30.48 10.86
N SER A 29 1.55 29.95 9.91
CA SER A 29 3.01 29.77 10.00
C SER A 29 3.63 30.01 8.64
N SER A 30 4.70 30.80 8.61
CA SER A 30 5.50 31.08 7.41
C SER A 30 6.87 30.37 7.41
N PHE A 31 7.07 29.42 8.33
CA PHE A 31 8.38 28.79 8.59
C PHE A 31 9.03 28.13 7.36
N THR A 32 8.25 27.57 6.44
CA THR A 32 8.74 26.87 5.24
C THR A 32 9.04 27.80 4.05
N GLY A 33 8.78 29.10 4.21
CA GLY A 33 8.79 30.10 3.13
C GLY A 33 7.46 30.21 2.39
N ILE A 34 6.47 29.37 2.72
CA ILE A 34 5.06 29.49 2.31
C ILE A 34 4.26 29.79 3.56
N ASN A 35 3.24 30.66 3.44
CA ASN A 35 2.26 30.76 4.50
C ASN A 35 1.31 29.56 4.49
N ILE A 36 1.36 28.73 5.54
CA ILE A 36 0.31 27.74 5.83
C ILE A 36 -0.64 28.37 6.84
N THR A 37 -1.92 28.43 6.50
CA THR A 37 -2.97 28.95 7.38
C THR A 37 -3.95 27.84 7.69
N VAL A 38 -4.15 27.51 8.97
CA VAL A 38 -5.19 26.57 9.41
C VAL A 38 -6.43 27.36 9.81
N HIS A 39 -7.52 27.19 9.07
CA HIS A 39 -8.84 27.72 9.38
C HIS A 39 -9.67 26.66 10.10
N TYR A 40 -10.19 26.99 11.28
CA TYR A 40 -10.95 26.03 12.08
C TYR A 40 -12.13 26.68 12.80
N ASN A 41 -13.17 25.90 13.03
CA ASN A 41 -14.34 26.35 13.77
C ASN A 41 -14.00 26.44 15.27
N LYS A 42 -14.01 27.66 15.83
CA LYS A 42 -13.59 27.94 17.22
C LYS A 42 -14.45 27.27 18.30
N PHE A 43 -15.63 26.76 17.94
CA PHE A 43 -16.53 26.06 18.86
C PHE A 43 -16.36 24.54 18.83
N ARG A 44 -15.72 23.97 17.80
CA ARG A 44 -15.53 22.52 17.65
C ARG A 44 -14.08 22.08 17.80
N VAL A 45 -13.14 22.87 17.29
CA VAL A 45 -11.71 22.54 17.32
C VAL A 45 -11.01 23.43 18.33
N GLN A 46 -10.32 22.81 19.29
CA GLN A 46 -9.55 23.53 20.29
C GLN A 46 -8.32 24.20 19.66
N LYS A 47 -7.90 25.33 20.21
CA LYS A 47 -6.71 26.06 19.71
C LYS A 47 -5.45 25.20 19.68
N GLU A 48 -5.27 24.30 20.66
CA GLU A 48 -4.11 23.39 20.69
C GLU A 48 -4.19 22.29 19.63
N GLN A 49 -5.38 21.78 19.31
CA GLN A 49 -5.58 20.85 18.19
C GLN A 49 -5.25 21.52 16.85
N ALA A 50 -5.70 22.76 16.66
CA ALA A 50 -5.36 23.54 15.48
C ALA A 50 -3.84 23.78 15.38
N LYS A 51 -3.18 24.15 16.48
CA LYS A 51 -1.71 24.31 16.52
C LYS A 51 -0.97 23.02 16.20
N HIS A 52 -1.44 21.89 16.70
CA HIS A 52 -0.87 20.57 16.38
C HIS A 52 -0.98 20.26 14.88
N LEU A 53 -2.15 20.49 14.29
CA LEU A 53 -2.36 20.35 12.84
C LEU A 53 -1.40 21.28 12.05
N LEU A 54 -1.32 22.55 12.43
CA LEU A 54 -0.42 23.52 11.79
C LEU A 54 1.06 23.08 11.89
N HIS A 55 1.49 22.65 13.07
CA HIS A 55 2.86 22.22 13.33
C HIS A 55 3.21 20.98 12.48
N THR A 56 2.37 19.96 12.51
CA THR A 56 2.57 18.72 11.76
C THR A 56 2.57 18.98 10.26
N ALA A 57 1.62 19.78 9.75
CA ALA A 57 1.57 20.15 8.34
C ALA A 57 2.81 20.94 7.88
N THR A 58 3.34 21.81 8.74
CA THR A 58 4.58 22.56 8.47
C THR A 58 5.78 21.63 8.34
N GLN A 59 5.91 20.63 9.22
CA GLN A 59 6.99 19.63 9.16
C GLN A 59 6.88 18.75 7.92
N VAL A 60 5.68 18.25 7.61
CA VAL A 60 5.40 17.45 6.40
C VAL A 60 5.76 18.24 5.15
N LEU A 61 5.32 19.49 5.05
CA LEU A 61 5.62 20.36 3.91
C LEU A 61 7.14 20.59 3.74
N ALA A 62 7.87 20.76 4.84
CA ALA A 62 9.33 20.94 4.78
C ALA A 62 10.02 19.72 4.15
N LEU A 63 9.58 18.51 4.48
CA LEU A 63 10.10 17.27 3.88
C LEU A 63 9.68 17.11 2.41
N LEU A 64 8.43 17.44 2.07
CA LEU A 64 7.98 17.40 0.68
C LEU A 64 8.79 18.37 -0.19
N LYS A 65 9.13 19.56 0.32
CA LYS A 65 9.97 20.54 -0.38
C LYS A 65 11.38 19.99 -0.65
N ASP A 66 11.95 19.26 0.30
CA ASP A 66 13.24 18.58 0.13
C ASP A 66 13.14 17.47 -0.92
N ILE A 67 12.14 16.59 -0.80
CA ILE A 67 11.88 15.49 -1.75
C ILE A 67 11.71 16.02 -3.17
N PHE A 68 10.88 17.05 -3.38
CA PHE A 68 10.60 17.59 -4.71
C PHE A 68 11.64 18.58 -5.23
N SER A 69 12.72 18.84 -4.48
CA SER A 69 13.89 19.59 -4.93
C SER A 69 13.54 20.86 -5.72
N SER A 70 12.87 21.81 -5.04
CA SER A 70 12.87 23.26 -5.34
C SER A 70 11.84 23.88 -6.28
N LEU A 71 10.57 23.47 -6.29
CA LEU A 71 9.47 24.39 -6.66
C LEU A 71 8.25 24.10 -5.82
N ILE A 72 7.88 25.05 -4.96
CA ILE A 72 6.57 25.04 -4.35
C ILE A 72 5.59 25.54 -5.42
N PRO A 73 4.51 24.81 -5.71
CA PRO A 73 3.62 25.17 -6.80
C PRO A 73 2.65 26.31 -6.45
N VAL A 74 2.50 26.64 -5.16
CA VAL A 74 1.48 27.56 -4.63
C VAL A 74 2.09 28.67 -3.74
N PRO A 75 1.55 29.90 -3.78
CA PRO A 75 2.04 31.00 -2.94
C PRO A 75 1.60 30.89 -1.46
N LYS A 76 0.53 30.15 -1.18
CA LYS A 76 0.00 29.86 0.16
C LYS A 76 -0.72 28.51 0.16
N ILE A 77 -0.92 27.94 1.36
CA ILE A 77 -1.74 26.74 1.56
C ILE A 77 -2.73 27.02 2.70
N ASP A 78 -4.03 27.01 2.39
CA ASP A 78 -5.08 27.08 3.40
C ASP A 78 -5.54 25.67 3.79
N ILE A 79 -5.37 25.27 5.04
CA ILE A 79 -5.90 24.02 5.59
C ILE A 79 -7.20 24.36 6.33
N VAL A 80 -8.34 23.84 5.86
CA VAL A 80 -9.65 24.14 6.44
C VAL A 80 -10.21 22.90 7.10
N THR A 81 -10.42 22.94 8.42
CA THR A 81 -11.06 21.84 9.14
C THR A 81 -12.58 21.91 8.99
N MET A 82 -13.23 20.82 8.62
CA MET A 82 -14.69 20.76 8.49
C MET A 82 -15.24 19.48 9.13
N ASN A 83 -16.41 19.58 9.75
CA ASN A 83 -17.14 18.43 10.27
C ASN A 83 -17.93 17.75 9.14
N GLU A 84 -18.10 16.42 9.22
CA GLU A 84 -18.96 15.62 8.32
C GLU A 84 -18.64 15.74 6.82
N VAL A 85 -17.36 15.89 6.47
CA VAL A 85 -16.89 15.82 5.08
C VAL A 85 -15.77 14.80 4.93
N SER A 86 -15.62 14.27 3.71
CA SER A 86 -14.40 13.59 3.31
C SER A 86 -13.28 14.61 3.11
N SER A 87 -12.10 14.32 3.64
CA SER A 87 -10.94 15.17 3.42
C SER A 87 -10.56 15.16 1.94
N THR A 88 -10.18 16.32 1.40
CA THR A 88 -9.80 16.45 -0.01
C THR A 88 -8.75 17.54 -0.18
N ALA A 89 -7.95 17.42 -1.23
CA ALA A 89 -6.94 18.41 -1.58
C ALA A 89 -7.39 19.19 -2.81
N CYS A 90 -7.33 20.52 -2.73
CA CYS A 90 -7.43 21.42 -3.86
C CYS A 90 -6.07 22.05 -4.13
N PHE A 91 -5.93 22.75 -5.25
CA PHE A 91 -4.72 23.55 -5.47
C PHE A 91 -4.70 24.78 -4.57
N GLY A 92 -3.74 24.84 -3.64
CA GLY A 92 -3.59 25.92 -2.66
C GLY A 92 -4.47 25.81 -1.41
N ALA A 93 -5.28 24.76 -1.29
CA ALA A 93 -6.11 24.52 -0.12
C ALA A 93 -6.31 23.02 0.16
N VAL A 94 -6.49 22.65 1.42
CA VAL A 94 -6.79 21.28 1.86
C VAL A 94 -7.97 21.30 2.81
N VAL A 95 -9.02 20.55 2.51
CA VAL A 95 -10.14 20.34 3.43
C VAL A 95 -9.83 19.10 4.27
N VAL A 96 -9.82 19.27 5.59
CA VAL A 96 -9.50 18.22 6.55
C VAL A 96 -10.74 17.89 7.37
N SER A 97 -11.15 16.62 7.32
CA SER A 97 -12.22 16.11 8.17
C SER A 97 -11.80 16.15 9.64
N GLU A 98 -12.55 16.88 10.46
CA GLU A 98 -12.32 17.01 11.91
C GLU A 98 -12.31 15.62 12.57
N VAL A 99 -13.26 14.76 12.20
CA VAL A 99 -13.40 13.40 12.75
C VAL A 99 -12.22 12.53 12.33
N GLN A 100 -11.89 12.48 11.04
CA GLN A 100 -10.84 11.60 10.53
C GLN A 100 -9.46 11.96 11.08
N PHE A 101 -9.12 13.26 11.10
CA PHE A 101 -7.77 13.68 11.45
C PHE A 101 -7.52 13.64 12.97
N PHE A 102 -8.46 14.17 13.78
CA PHE A 102 -8.23 14.27 15.22
C PHE A 102 -8.46 12.97 15.98
N SER A 103 -9.13 11.97 15.40
CA SER A 103 -9.21 10.61 15.97
C SER A 103 -8.04 9.72 15.55
N SER A 104 -7.27 10.10 14.54
CA SER A 104 -6.15 9.31 14.04
C SER A 104 -4.92 9.40 14.95
N ASP A 105 -4.14 8.33 15.03
CA ASP A 105 -2.81 8.40 15.63
C ASP A 105 -1.84 9.29 14.84
N TYR A 106 -0.71 9.64 15.46
CA TYR A 106 0.23 10.59 14.88
C TYR A 106 0.79 10.13 13.52
N ALA A 107 1.07 8.83 13.36
CA ALA A 107 1.60 8.30 12.12
C ALA A 107 0.61 8.42 10.97
N ASN A 108 -0.68 8.16 11.22
CA ASN A 108 -1.72 8.38 10.22
C ASN A 108 -2.00 9.86 9.96
N GLN A 109 -1.92 10.73 10.97
CA GLN A 109 -2.02 12.17 10.75
C GLN A 109 -0.91 12.66 9.80
N VAL A 110 0.33 12.20 10.00
CA VAL A 110 1.46 12.49 9.11
C VAL A 110 1.18 11.94 7.70
N ARG A 111 0.72 10.70 7.58
CA ARG A 111 0.37 10.09 6.28
C ARG A 111 -0.68 10.90 5.53
N LEU A 112 -1.80 11.22 6.18
CA LEU A 112 -2.91 11.97 5.59
C LEU A 112 -2.44 13.34 5.10
N LEU A 113 -1.71 14.08 5.94
CA LEU A 113 -1.13 15.36 5.54
C LEU A 113 -0.12 15.22 4.40
N ALA A 114 0.73 14.20 4.42
CA ALA A 114 1.70 13.96 3.37
C ALA A 114 1.00 13.66 2.03
N THR A 115 -0.06 12.84 2.04
CA THR A 115 -0.90 12.57 0.88
C THR A 115 -1.52 13.87 0.34
N TRP A 116 -2.22 14.65 1.16
CA TRP A 116 -2.93 15.84 0.70
C TRP A 116 -1.99 16.97 0.26
N LEU A 117 -0.85 17.14 0.94
CA LEU A 117 0.14 18.16 0.58
C LEU A 117 0.98 17.73 -0.63
N ALA A 118 1.28 16.44 -0.81
CA ALA A 118 1.96 15.97 -2.03
C ALA A 118 1.09 16.18 -3.28
N LYS A 119 -0.24 16.18 -3.13
CA LYS A 119 -1.17 16.51 -4.24
C LYS A 119 -0.99 17.92 -4.82
N GLN A 120 -0.35 18.84 -4.09
CA GLN A 120 -0.02 20.16 -4.63
C GLN A 120 0.95 20.03 -5.83
N TRP A 121 1.89 19.08 -5.76
CA TRP A 121 2.81 18.77 -6.86
C TRP A 121 2.18 17.80 -7.87
N ILE A 122 1.62 16.69 -7.39
CA ILE A 122 1.11 15.58 -8.22
C ILE A 122 -0.43 15.61 -8.21
N GLY A 123 -1.04 16.00 -9.32
CA GLY A 123 -2.48 16.25 -9.48
C GLY A 123 -2.82 17.74 -9.54
N GLY A 124 -2.11 18.55 -8.76
CA GLY A 124 -2.19 20.02 -8.80
C GLY A 124 -1.34 20.65 -9.90
N TYR A 125 -0.03 20.72 -9.67
CA TYR A 125 0.94 21.35 -10.59
C TYR A 125 1.20 20.52 -11.85
N ALA A 126 1.34 19.20 -11.69
CA ALA A 126 1.51 18.24 -12.77
C ALA A 126 0.49 17.12 -12.57
N ALA A 127 -0.40 16.91 -13.53
CA ALA A 127 -1.45 15.92 -13.42
C ALA A 127 -1.42 14.89 -14.55
N ILE A 128 -2.01 13.73 -14.32
CA ILE A 128 -2.17 12.73 -15.38
C ILE A 128 -3.15 13.25 -16.45
N SER A 129 -2.85 13.02 -17.73
CA SER A 129 -3.67 13.49 -18.86
C SER A 129 -4.89 12.60 -19.14
N GLU A 130 -4.85 11.33 -18.75
CA GLU A 130 -5.87 10.33 -19.07
C GLU A 130 -6.55 9.81 -17.80
N GLY A 131 -7.89 9.79 -17.80
CA GLY A 131 -8.67 9.36 -16.64
C GLY A 131 -8.47 7.90 -16.28
N THR A 132 -8.29 7.04 -17.28
CA THR A 132 -8.00 5.60 -17.13
C THR A 132 -6.70 5.32 -16.38
N GLU A 133 -5.79 6.30 -16.33
CA GLU A 133 -4.47 6.20 -15.70
C GLU A 133 -4.39 6.88 -14.32
N LEU A 134 -5.51 7.38 -13.77
CA LEU A 134 -5.53 8.10 -12.48
C LEU A 134 -4.92 7.32 -11.31
N CYS A 135 -4.92 5.98 -11.34
CA CYS A 135 -4.21 5.21 -10.33
C CYS A 135 -2.72 5.54 -10.28
N LEU A 136 -2.04 5.75 -11.41
CA LEU A 136 -0.61 6.11 -11.39
C LEU A 136 -0.37 7.39 -10.57
N GLN A 137 -1.24 8.38 -10.72
CA GLN A 137 -1.16 9.63 -9.97
C GLN A 137 -1.35 9.41 -8.47
N GLU A 138 -2.40 8.69 -8.08
CA GLU A 138 -2.70 8.39 -6.67
C GLU A 138 -1.65 7.47 -6.02
N ASP A 139 -1.10 6.53 -6.78
CA ASP A 139 -0.03 5.63 -6.37
C ASP A 139 1.28 6.41 -6.15
N LEU A 140 1.64 7.35 -7.03
CA LEU A 140 2.81 8.21 -6.85
C LEU A 140 2.67 9.10 -5.61
N VAL A 141 1.49 9.70 -5.40
CA VAL A 141 1.21 10.50 -4.19
C VAL A 141 1.37 9.64 -2.93
N SER A 142 0.80 8.44 -2.93
CA SER A 142 0.83 7.53 -1.79
C SER A 142 2.26 7.01 -1.53
N TYR A 143 3.01 6.70 -2.59
CA TYR A 143 4.43 6.36 -2.52
C TYR A 143 5.26 7.48 -1.86
N ILE A 144 5.06 8.73 -2.25
CA ILE A 144 5.75 9.88 -1.62
C ILE A 144 5.32 10.04 -0.16
N ALA A 145 4.04 9.83 0.17
CA ALA A 145 3.56 9.86 1.54
C ALA A 145 4.26 8.82 2.42
N GLU A 146 4.47 7.59 1.93
CA GLU A 146 5.24 6.55 2.63
C GLU A 146 6.70 6.97 2.89
N LYS A 147 7.30 7.77 1.98
CA LYS A 147 8.64 8.34 2.18
C LYS A 147 8.68 9.40 3.27
N VAL A 148 7.62 10.20 3.42
CA VAL A 148 7.49 11.18 4.50
C VAL A 148 7.28 10.50 5.84
N ILE A 149 6.37 9.52 5.92
CA ILE A 149 6.13 8.74 7.15
C ILE A 149 7.44 8.11 7.63
N LYS A 150 8.19 7.46 6.73
CA LYS A 150 9.51 6.85 7.04
C LYS A 150 10.49 7.81 7.71
N ARG A 151 10.43 9.10 7.37
CA ARG A 151 11.35 10.14 7.84
C ARG A 151 10.86 10.81 9.12
N MET A 152 9.55 10.82 9.37
CA MET A 152 8.94 11.49 10.52
C MET A 152 8.59 10.56 11.67
N THR A 153 8.36 9.28 11.39
CA THR A 153 7.88 8.31 12.38
C THR A 153 8.67 7.00 12.28
N ASN A 154 8.77 6.32 13.42
CA ASN A 154 9.26 4.94 13.51
C ASN A 154 8.09 3.95 13.67
N ASP A 155 6.89 4.33 13.23
CA ASP A 155 5.69 3.52 13.45
C ASP A 155 5.63 2.34 12.48
N GLU A 156 5.86 1.14 12.98
CA GLU A 156 5.77 -0.09 12.21
C GLU A 156 4.31 -0.51 11.95
N TYR A 157 3.36 -0.08 12.79
CA TYR A 157 1.95 -0.48 12.71
C TYR A 157 1.25 0.07 11.46
N THR A 158 1.48 1.34 11.10
CA THR A 158 0.93 1.95 9.89
C THR A 158 1.31 1.15 8.66
N ARG A 159 2.59 0.77 8.53
CA ARG A 159 3.08 -0.06 7.42
C ARG A 159 2.50 -1.47 7.43
N LEU A 160 2.34 -2.02 8.63
CA LEU A 160 1.73 -3.34 8.80
C LEU A 160 0.27 -3.34 8.36
N GLY A 161 -0.47 -2.28 8.70
CA GLY A 161 -1.84 -2.04 8.24
C GLY A 161 -1.92 -1.94 6.71
N GLN A 162 -0.99 -1.24 6.05
CA GLN A 162 -0.93 -1.19 4.59
C GLN A 162 -0.67 -2.56 3.97
N LEU A 163 0.25 -3.36 4.55
CA LEU A 163 0.50 -4.72 4.09
C LEU A 163 -0.75 -5.61 4.22
N ALA A 164 -1.47 -5.51 5.34
CA ALA A 164 -2.74 -6.22 5.53
C ALA A 164 -3.79 -5.81 4.47
N LYS A 165 -3.90 -4.51 4.16
CA LYS A 165 -4.77 -3.99 3.11
C LYS A 165 -4.41 -4.54 1.72
N ILE A 166 -3.14 -4.55 1.36
CA ILE A 166 -2.66 -5.15 0.09
C ILE A 166 -3.06 -6.62 0.02
N TYR A 167 -2.79 -7.38 1.07
CA TYR A 167 -3.09 -8.81 1.11
C TYR A 167 -4.59 -9.11 1.01
N LEU A 168 -5.44 -8.36 1.71
CA LEU A 168 -6.88 -8.51 1.63
C LEU A 168 -7.46 -8.01 0.30
N SER A 169 -6.88 -6.96 -0.27
CA SER A 169 -7.25 -6.48 -1.61
C SER A 169 -7.05 -7.61 -2.64
N GLU A 170 -5.88 -8.23 -2.66
CA GLU A 170 -5.52 -9.21 -3.68
C GLU A 170 -6.12 -10.61 -3.47
N THR A 171 -6.63 -10.89 -2.26
CA THR A 171 -7.18 -12.22 -1.92
C THR A 171 -8.68 -12.23 -1.71
N VAL A 172 -9.31 -11.09 -1.38
CA VAL A 172 -10.73 -11.01 -1.01
C VAL A 172 -11.49 -9.98 -1.85
N PHE A 173 -10.99 -8.74 -1.92
CA PHE A 173 -11.79 -7.64 -2.46
C PHE A 173 -11.67 -7.43 -3.97
N LEU A 174 -10.45 -7.51 -4.51
CA LEU A 174 -10.12 -7.29 -5.92
C LEU A 174 -9.19 -8.41 -6.46
N PRO A 175 -9.50 -9.70 -6.23
CA PRO A 175 -8.62 -10.78 -6.64
C PRO A 175 -8.45 -10.81 -8.17
N GLY A 176 -7.21 -10.71 -8.64
CA GLY A 176 -6.90 -10.81 -10.07
C GLY A 176 -7.20 -9.54 -10.89
N GLU A 177 -7.55 -8.42 -10.26
CA GLU A 177 -7.80 -7.14 -10.97
C GLU A 177 -6.50 -6.41 -11.36
N THR A 178 -6.55 -5.64 -12.44
CA THR A 178 -5.48 -4.71 -12.88
C THR A 178 -5.63 -3.35 -12.21
N LEU A 179 -4.67 -2.44 -12.43
CA LEU A 179 -4.77 -1.03 -12.00
C LEU A 179 -5.51 -0.14 -13.00
N LYS A 180 -6.07 -0.72 -14.05
CA LYS A 180 -6.79 0.01 -15.08
C LYS A 180 -8.18 0.40 -14.58
N LEU A 181 -8.52 1.66 -14.80
CA LEU A 181 -9.82 2.23 -14.47
C LEU A 181 -10.74 2.19 -15.69
N ASP A 182 -12.05 2.29 -15.44
CA ASP A 182 -13.03 2.52 -16.50
C ASP A 182 -12.73 3.84 -17.24
N GLU A 183 -13.29 4.03 -18.45
CA GLU A 183 -13.03 5.22 -19.30
C GLU A 183 -13.36 6.54 -18.57
N TYR A 184 -14.40 6.53 -17.75
CA TYR A 184 -14.84 7.67 -16.93
C TYR A 184 -14.94 7.24 -15.47
N PRO A 185 -13.82 7.12 -14.76
CA PRO A 185 -13.85 6.60 -13.41
C PRO A 185 -14.43 7.62 -12.45
N ASN A 186 -15.25 7.15 -11.53
CA ASN A 186 -15.74 7.97 -10.43
C ASN A 186 -14.79 7.88 -9.22
N GLU A 187 -14.96 8.79 -8.25
CA GLU A 187 -14.14 8.85 -7.04
C GLU A 187 -14.15 7.54 -6.23
N MET A 188 -15.28 6.82 -6.25
CA MET A 188 -15.40 5.53 -5.58
C MET A 188 -14.49 4.48 -6.25
N GLU A 189 -14.47 4.38 -7.57
CA GLU A 189 -13.59 3.44 -8.27
C GLU A 189 -12.11 3.75 -7.99
N ILE A 190 -11.72 5.02 -8.05
CA ILE A 190 -10.35 5.47 -7.80
C ILE A 190 -9.92 5.10 -6.37
N SER A 191 -10.73 5.42 -5.36
CA SER A 191 -10.43 5.11 -3.95
C SER A 191 -10.40 3.60 -3.64
N GLU A 192 -11.09 2.79 -4.43
CA GLU A 192 -11.12 1.34 -4.22
C GLU A 192 -9.96 0.62 -4.91
N LYS A 193 -9.48 1.10 -6.07
CA LYS A 193 -8.40 0.45 -6.84
C LYS A 193 -7.00 1.03 -6.61
N CYS A 194 -6.87 2.33 -6.37
CA CYS A 194 -5.58 3.03 -6.36
C CYS A 194 -5.00 3.18 -4.94
N GLY A 195 -3.69 3.47 -4.84
CA GLY A 195 -3.01 3.82 -3.60
C GLY A 195 -2.49 2.65 -2.76
N LEU A 196 -2.59 1.41 -3.26
CA LEU A 196 -2.09 0.19 -2.59
C LEU A 196 -1.20 -0.64 -3.52
N LYS A 197 -1.83 -1.39 -4.44
CA LYS A 197 -1.13 -2.30 -5.37
C LYS A 197 -0.07 -1.57 -6.19
N GLY A 198 -0.39 -0.41 -6.75
CA GLY A 198 0.57 0.37 -7.52
C GLY A 198 1.69 0.99 -6.67
N VAL A 199 1.42 1.34 -5.41
CA VAL A 199 2.48 1.78 -4.47
C VAL A 199 3.51 0.67 -4.26
N ALA A 200 3.06 -0.57 -4.03
CA ALA A 200 3.97 -1.70 -3.86
C ALA A 200 4.78 -2.03 -5.14
N MET A 201 4.20 -1.78 -6.32
CA MET A 201 4.94 -1.87 -7.59
C MET A 201 6.00 -0.76 -7.72
N LEU A 202 5.68 0.48 -7.30
CA LEU A 202 6.65 1.57 -7.26
C LEU A 202 7.79 1.31 -6.26
N GLU A 203 7.49 0.71 -5.10
CA GLU A 203 8.51 0.23 -4.15
C GLU A 203 9.38 -0.89 -4.75
N SER A 204 8.79 -1.77 -5.59
CA SER A 204 9.55 -2.80 -6.32
C SER A 204 10.49 -2.16 -7.36
N VAL A 205 10.04 -1.10 -8.05
CA VAL A 205 10.92 -0.32 -8.94
C VAL A 205 12.05 0.35 -8.16
N GLU A 206 11.74 0.99 -7.03
CA GLU A 206 12.73 1.59 -6.15
C GLU A 206 13.75 0.58 -5.64
N PHE A 207 13.34 -0.65 -5.33
CA PHE A 207 14.26 -1.72 -4.94
C PHE A 207 15.33 -1.96 -6.02
N LEU A 208 14.96 -1.86 -7.29
CA LEU A 208 15.84 -2.09 -8.43
C LEU A 208 16.78 -0.90 -8.74
N ILE A 209 16.27 0.34 -8.66
CA ILE A 209 17.03 1.54 -9.09
C ILE A 209 17.55 2.42 -7.95
N GLY A 210 17.10 2.15 -6.72
CA GLY A 210 17.38 2.94 -5.52
C GLY A 210 16.50 4.17 -5.34
N GLU A 211 16.22 4.51 -4.08
CA GLU A 211 15.35 5.64 -3.66
C GLU A 211 15.78 6.97 -4.29
N LYS A 212 17.09 7.28 -4.27
CA LYS A 212 17.62 8.53 -4.83
C LYS A 212 17.31 8.67 -6.32
N THR A 213 17.50 7.59 -7.08
CA THR A 213 17.23 7.58 -8.52
C THR A 213 15.74 7.71 -8.78
N MET A 214 14.90 6.94 -8.06
CA MET A 214 13.44 6.99 -8.20
C MET A 214 12.88 8.38 -7.93
N ILE A 215 13.27 9.02 -6.81
CA ILE A 215 12.84 10.39 -6.49
C ILE A 215 13.34 11.38 -7.55
N SER A 216 14.57 11.25 -8.03
CA SER A 216 15.08 12.09 -9.11
C SER A 216 14.24 11.99 -10.39
N LYS A 217 13.76 10.79 -10.75
CA LYS A 217 12.92 10.58 -11.93
C LYS A 217 11.50 11.14 -11.75
N ILE A 218 10.92 11.03 -10.56
CA ILE A 218 9.64 11.67 -10.24
C ILE A 218 9.77 13.21 -10.34
N ASN A 219 10.85 13.78 -9.83
CA ASN A 219 11.09 15.23 -9.91
C ASN A 219 11.28 15.69 -11.35
N GLU A 220 12.02 14.93 -12.16
CA GLU A 220 12.22 15.18 -13.59
C GLU A 220 10.87 15.13 -14.34
N MET A 221 10.01 14.16 -14.02
CA MET A 221 8.65 14.07 -14.57
C MET A 221 7.84 15.33 -14.27
N ILE A 222 7.78 15.74 -12.99
CA ILE A 222 7.01 16.91 -12.55
C ILE A 222 7.55 18.19 -13.22
N TYR A 223 8.87 18.34 -13.30
CA TYR A 223 9.52 19.48 -13.93
C TYR A 223 9.27 19.56 -15.44
N ASN A 224 9.25 18.42 -16.14
CA ASN A 224 8.96 18.35 -17.58
C ASN A 224 7.47 18.60 -17.89
N SER A 225 6.60 18.41 -16.89
CA SER A 225 5.15 18.58 -16.98
C SER A 225 4.67 20.02 -16.79
N LYS A 226 5.55 21.03 -17.00
CA LYS A 226 5.27 22.47 -16.83
C LYS A 226 4.03 23.00 -17.58
N LYS A 227 3.50 22.25 -18.55
CA LYS A 227 2.23 22.54 -19.23
C LYS A 227 0.99 21.97 -18.51
N GLY A 228 1.15 21.47 -17.29
CA GLY A 228 0.09 20.99 -16.40
C GLY A 228 -0.21 19.49 -16.49
N ALA A 229 0.32 18.77 -17.49
CA ALA A 229 -0.02 17.37 -17.73
C ALA A 229 1.18 16.47 -18.04
N TYR A 230 1.10 15.20 -17.61
CA TYR A 230 1.96 14.08 -18.02
C TYR A 230 1.11 12.85 -18.36
N SER A 231 1.68 11.94 -19.13
CA SER A 231 1.15 10.58 -19.36
C SER A 231 2.01 9.54 -18.66
N SER A 232 1.52 8.31 -18.50
CA SER A 232 2.34 7.18 -18.05
C SER A 232 3.63 7.01 -18.87
N GLU A 233 3.57 7.21 -20.19
CA GLU A 233 4.71 7.19 -21.10
C GLU A 233 5.81 8.18 -20.72
N THR A 234 5.46 9.31 -20.11
CA THR A 234 6.45 10.28 -19.61
C THR A 234 7.29 9.66 -18.49
N LEU A 235 6.65 8.97 -17.54
CA LEU A 235 7.35 8.27 -16.47
C LEU A 235 8.15 7.08 -17.01
N TYR A 236 7.56 6.29 -17.91
CA TYR A 236 8.22 5.14 -18.51
C TYR A 236 9.47 5.54 -19.30
N GLY A 237 9.41 6.62 -20.08
CA GLY A 237 10.58 7.15 -20.79
C GLY A 237 11.71 7.61 -19.86
N LEU A 238 11.39 8.07 -18.65
CA LEU A 238 12.37 8.45 -17.64
C LEU A 238 13.01 7.26 -16.91
N LEU A 239 12.33 6.12 -16.90
CA LEU A 239 12.77 4.85 -16.32
C LEU A 239 13.46 3.93 -17.36
N ASN A 240 14.22 4.51 -18.29
CA ASN A 240 14.86 3.78 -19.39
C ASN A 240 16.22 3.12 -19.01
N SER A 241 16.51 2.97 -17.71
CA SER A 241 17.68 2.20 -17.25
C SER A 241 17.41 0.70 -17.33
N THR A 242 18.45 -0.08 -17.59
CA THR A 242 18.39 -1.54 -17.52
C THR A 242 18.75 -2.05 -16.12
N VAL A 243 18.15 -3.18 -15.72
CA VAL A 243 18.39 -3.86 -14.43
C VAL A 243 19.27 -5.09 -14.62
N ASP A 244 18.96 -5.87 -15.64
CA ASP A 244 19.79 -6.94 -16.20
C ASP A 244 19.98 -6.65 -17.70
N ASP A 245 20.84 -7.39 -18.39
CA ASP A 245 21.05 -7.24 -19.83
C ASP A 245 19.69 -7.29 -20.56
N ASP A 246 19.39 -6.24 -21.33
CA ASP A 246 18.15 -6.06 -22.12
C ASP A 246 16.82 -6.00 -21.35
N ILE A 247 16.81 -5.87 -20.02
CA ILE A 247 15.58 -5.70 -19.22
C ILE A 247 15.46 -4.27 -18.70
N TYR A 248 14.50 -3.52 -19.24
CA TYR A 248 14.26 -2.13 -18.89
C TYR A 248 13.27 -1.98 -17.73
N VAL A 249 13.56 -1.08 -16.79
CA VAL A 249 12.68 -0.78 -15.65
C VAL A 249 11.31 -0.31 -16.11
N SER A 250 11.27 0.50 -17.18
CA SER A 250 10.04 0.97 -17.81
C SER A 250 9.11 -0.17 -18.24
N GLN A 251 9.67 -1.22 -18.86
CA GLN A 251 8.92 -2.39 -19.30
C GLN A 251 8.38 -3.20 -18.11
N LEU A 252 9.17 -3.33 -17.04
CA LEU A 252 8.73 -4.00 -15.81
C LEU A 252 7.52 -3.30 -15.19
N LEU A 253 7.62 -1.98 -14.99
CA LEU A 253 6.54 -1.19 -14.40
C LEU A 253 5.28 -1.21 -15.27
N HIS A 254 5.43 -1.03 -16.58
CA HIS A 254 4.32 -1.14 -17.53
C HIS A 254 3.64 -2.52 -17.41
N TYR A 255 4.41 -3.60 -17.49
CA TYR A 255 3.89 -4.96 -17.40
C TYR A 255 3.13 -5.21 -16.09
N TRP A 256 3.71 -4.83 -14.95
CA TRP A 256 3.07 -5.04 -13.64
C TRP A 256 1.75 -4.28 -13.50
N ARG A 257 1.64 -3.06 -14.05
CA ARG A 257 0.41 -2.26 -13.96
C ARG A 257 -0.72 -2.81 -14.83
N GLU A 258 -0.38 -3.32 -16.01
CA GLU A 258 -1.36 -3.87 -16.97
C GLU A 258 -1.86 -5.27 -16.60
N HIS A 259 -1.19 -5.99 -15.70
CA HIS A 259 -1.54 -7.36 -15.34
C HIS A 259 -2.09 -7.49 -13.91
N GLY A 260 -3.11 -8.34 -13.79
CA GLY A 260 -3.87 -8.50 -12.57
C GLY A 260 -3.29 -9.49 -11.56
N GLY A 261 -3.72 -9.35 -10.31
CA GLY A 261 -3.35 -10.25 -9.21
C GLY A 261 -2.00 -9.96 -8.54
N LEU A 262 -1.63 -10.88 -7.64
CA LEU A 262 -0.40 -10.90 -6.85
C LEU A 262 0.34 -12.21 -7.13
N PRO A 263 1.46 -12.18 -7.87
CA PRO A 263 2.20 -13.39 -8.19
C PRO A 263 2.88 -13.98 -6.96
N TYR A 264 3.32 -15.22 -7.07
CA TYR A 264 4.11 -15.85 -6.02
C TYR A 264 5.20 -16.76 -6.56
N MET A 265 6.16 -17.00 -5.69
CA MET A 265 7.32 -17.85 -5.95
C MET A 265 7.38 -18.96 -4.90
N THR A 266 7.61 -20.19 -5.33
CA THR A 266 7.85 -21.33 -4.43
C THR A 266 9.35 -21.61 -4.35
N VAL A 267 9.86 -21.76 -3.13
CA VAL A 267 11.25 -22.04 -2.79
C VAL A 267 11.32 -23.39 -2.09
N ASP A 268 11.74 -24.43 -2.82
CA ASP A 268 11.88 -25.79 -2.30
C ASP A 268 13.33 -26.09 -1.98
N ARG A 269 13.63 -26.51 -0.75
CA ARG A 269 14.98 -26.98 -0.38
C ARG A 269 15.20 -28.44 -0.79
N LEU A 270 16.25 -28.68 -1.56
CA LEU A 270 16.66 -30.00 -2.06
C LEU A 270 18.12 -30.27 -1.62
N GLY A 271 18.29 -30.58 -0.34
CA GLY A 271 19.61 -30.77 0.28
C GLY A 271 20.45 -29.50 0.23
N ASN A 272 21.56 -29.55 -0.53
CA ASN A 272 22.48 -28.43 -0.76
C ASN A 272 22.09 -27.58 -1.99
N SER A 273 20.88 -27.75 -2.51
CA SER A 273 20.35 -26.95 -3.62
C SER A 273 18.97 -26.40 -3.26
N ILE A 274 18.58 -25.30 -3.90
CA ILE A 274 17.24 -24.74 -3.79
C ILE A 274 16.64 -24.69 -5.19
N LYS A 275 15.41 -25.18 -5.31
CA LYS A 275 14.61 -25.05 -6.52
C LYS A 275 13.61 -23.92 -6.31
N VAL A 276 13.70 -22.91 -7.16
CA VAL A 276 12.80 -21.75 -7.14
C VAL A 276 11.89 -21.86 -8.36
N THR A 277 10.57 -21.74 -8.16
CA THR A 277 9.60 -21.82 -9.24
C THR A 277 8.55 -20.72 -9.14
N GLN A 278 8.16 -20.17 -10.29
CA GLN A 278 6.98 -19.33 -10.40
C GLN A 278 5.80 -20.22 -10.75
N ASN A 279 4.78 -20.22 -9.89
CA ASN A 279 3.57 -20.99 -10.12
C ASN A 279 2.40 -20.01 -10.10
N GLY A 280 1.79 -19.76 -11.25
CA GLY A 280 0.59 -18.92 -11.38
C GLY A 280 -0.53 -19.63 -12.12
N SER A 281 -0.26 -20.77 -12.75
CA SER A 281 -1.13 -21.38 -13.76
C SER A 281 -2.51 -21.77 -13.24
N ASN A 282 -2.69 -21.92 -11.93
CA ASN A 282 -3.98 -22.26 -11.33
C ASN A 282 -4.82 -21.04 -10.94
N MET A 283 -4.28 -19.82 -11.09
CA MET A 283 -4.97 -18.57 -10.84
C MET A 283 -5.43 -17.94 -12.16
N THR A 284 -6.61 -17.31 -12.11
CA THR A 284 -7.11 -16.48 -13.21
C THR A 284 -7.02 -15.01 -12.84
N VAL A 285 -6.54 -14.18 -13.76
CA VAL A 285 -6.35 -12.73 -13.57
C VAL A 285 -6.81 -11.99 -14.81
N LYS A 286 -7.06 -10.69 -14.67
CA LYS A 286 -7.32 -9.80 -15.80
C LYS A 286 -6.00 -9.37 -16.45
N ASN A 287 -6.03 -9.25 -17.78
CA ASN A 287 -4.98 -8.64 -18.58
C ASN A 287 -5.30 -7.18 -18.95
N GLU A 288 -4.45 -6.57 -19.78
CA GLU A 288 -4.55 -5.19 -20.26
C GLU A 288 -5.90 -4.84 -20.93
N MET A 289 -6.56 -5.84 -21.53
CA MET A 289 -7.87 -5.72 -22.17
C MET A 289 -9.04 -5.89 -21.19
N GLY A 290 -8.76 -6.14 -19.90
CA GLY A 290 -9.76 -6.44 -18.87
C GLY A 290 -10.37 -7.84 -18.99
N THR A 291 -9.80 -8.70 -19.83
CA THR A 291 -10.27 -10.09 -20.04
C THR A 291 -9.57 -11.04 -19.07
N TRP A 292 -10.30 -12.07 -18.62
CA TRP A 292 -9.76 -13.07 -17.71
C TRP A 292 -8.92 -14.11 -18.45
N GLU A 293 -7.71 -14.36 -17.96
CA GLU A 293 -6.78 -15.36 -18.46
C GLU A 293 -6.09 -16.09 -17.31
N ARG A 294 -5.32 -17.14 -17.62
CA ARG A 294 -4.45 -17.79 -16.63
C ARG A 294 -3.29 -16.85 -16.34
N MET A 295 -2.91 -16.73 -15.06
CA MET A 295 -1.83 -15.83 -14.65
C MET A 295 -0.56 -16.12 -15.48
N PRO A 296 -0.05 -15.14 -16.23
CA PRO A 296 1.17 -15.30 -17.02
C PRO A 296 2.39 -15.40 -16.11
N LEU A 297 3.57 -15.64 -16.69
CA LEU A 297 4.82 -15.48 -15.95
C LEU A 297 5.02 -14.01 -15.58
N TRP A 298 5.48 -13.76 -14.35
CA TRP A 298 5.80 -12.41 -13.93
C TRP A 298 7.32 -12.22 -13.93
N PRO A 299 7.82 -11.06 -14.40
CA PRO A 299 9.17 -10.63 -14.08
C PRO A 299 9.25 -10.34 -12.58
N LEU A 300 9.96 -11.17 -11.82
CA LEU A 300 10.06 -11.04 -10.35
C LEU A 300 11.46 -10.63 -9.91
N PRO A 301 11.61 -9.52 -9.17
CA PRO A 301 12.89 -9.17 -8.54
C PRO A 301 13.35 -10.24 -7.54
N LEU A 302 14.52 -10.80 -7.74
CA LEU A 302 15.12 -11.81 -6.88
C LEU A 302 15.83 -11.14 -5.70
N LYS A 303 15.38 -11.45 -4.48
CA LYS A 303 16.01 -10.97 -3.24
C LYS A 303 16.08 -12.10 -2.23
N PHE A 304 17.29 -12.59 -1.96
CA PHE A 304 17.56 -13.58 -0.92
C PHE A 304 18.27 -12.93 0.28
N THR A 305 18.04 -13.50 1.46
CA THR A 305 18.62 -13.03 2.74
C THR A 305 20.12 -13.34 2.83
N GLU A 306 20.53 -14.52 2.40
CA GLU A 306 21.89 -15.03 2.62
C GLU A 306 22.87 -14.74 1.48
N PHE A 307 22.37 -14.38 0.28
CA PHE A 307 23.22 -14.17 -0.89
C PHE A 307 22.55 -13.26 -1.93
N LYS A 308 23.36 -12.79 -2.89
CA LYS A 308 22.89 -12.08 -4.07
C LYS A 308 23.20 -12.91 -5.31
N LEU A 309 22.28 -12.88 -6.27
CA LEU A 309 22.47 -13.53 -7.57
C LEU A 309 23.04 -12.52 -8.57
N PRO A 310 23.73 -12.99 -9.63
CA PRO A 310 24.21 -12.12 -10.70
C PRO A 310 23.06 -11.56 -11.55
N ILE A 311 21.92 -12.25 -11.57
CA ILE A 311 20.67 -11.79 -12.17
C ILE A 311 19.78 -11.18 -11.09
N GLN A 312 19.11 -10.08 -11.41
CA GLN A 312 18.21 -9.39 -10.48
C GLN A 312 16.74 -9.73 -10.75
N ILE A 313 16.37 -10.12 -11.97
CA ILE A 313 14.99 -10.44 -12.36
C ILE A 313 14.87 -11.91 -12.80
N MET A 314 13.85 -12.59 -12.30
CA MET A 314 13.43 -13.90 -12.77
C MET A 314 12.31 -13.75 -13.81
N ILE A 315 12.58 -14.18 -15.04
CA ILE A 315 11.60 -14.23 -16.15
C ILE A 315 11.23 -15.67 -16.58
N SER A 316 11.81 -16.67 -15.92
CA SER A 316 11.57 -18.08 -16.23
C SER A 316 10.55 -18.72 -15.28
N HIS A 317 10.05 -19.91 -15.64
CA HIS A 317 9.23 -20.74 -14.76
C HIS A 317 9.99 -21.25 -13.53
N GLY A 318 11.30 -21.44 -13.64
CA GLY A 318 12.07 -22.02 -12.55
C GLY A 318 13.57 -21.81 -12.73
N ILE A 319 14.27 -21.75 -11.61
CA ILE A 319 15.71 -21.74 -11.51
C ILE A 319 16.14 -22.72 -10.41
N GLN A 320 17.30 -23.34 -10.57
CA GLN A 320 17.89 -24.18 -9.53
C GLN A 320 19.22 -23.57 -9.10
N LEU A 321 19.35 -23.33 -7.80
CA LEU A 321 20.51 -22.70 -7.19
C LEU A 321 21.30 -23.76 -6.42
N SER A 322 22.59 -23.87 -6.69
CA SER A 322 23.50 -24.82 -6.03
C SER A 322 24.95 -24.35 -6.14
N PRO A 323 25.79 -24.55 -5.11
CA PRO A 323 25.44 -25.00 -3.77
C PRO A 323 24.83 -23.86 -2.93
N VAL A 324 24.05 -24.18 -1.90
CA VAL A 324 23.50 -23.19 -0.97
C VAL A 324 23.78 -23.59 0.47
N ARG A 325 24.32 -22.65 1.25
CA ARG A 325 24.77 -22.93 2.63
C ARG A 325 23.66 -23.52 3.49
N GLU A 326 24.06 -24.28 4.50
CA GLU A 326 23.16 -24.71 5.57
C GLU A 326 22.56 -23.50 6.29
N GLY A 327 21.35 -23.66 6.83
CA GLY A 327 20.59 -22.59 7.49
C GLY A 327 19.44 -22.04 6.65
N MET A 328 18.60 -21.21 7.28
CA MET A 328 17.38 -20.67 6.67
C MET A 328 17.69 -19.66 5.56
N ILE A 329 17.01 -19.81 4.43
CA ILE A 329 17.14 -18.92 3.29
C ILE A 329 15.74 -18.42 2.94
N PHE A 330 15.50 -17.15 3.26
CA PHE A 330 14.27 -16.48 2.87
C PHE A 330 14.46 -15.72 1.57
N SER A 331 13.44 -15.77 0.72
CA SER A 331 13.28 -14.84 -0.39
C SER A 331 12.22 -13.80 -0.07
N ASN A 332 12.40 -12.58 -0.58
CA ASN A 332 11.45 -11.47 -0.44
C ASN A 332 10.96 -11.24 0.99
N LEU A 333 11.84 -11.45 1.98
CA LEU A 333 11.50 -11.26 3.40
C LEU A 333 11.23 -9.78 3.67
N GLY A 334 10.09 -9.51 4.33
CA GLY A 334 9.51 -8.20 4.56
C GLY A 334 8.66 -7.66 3.42
N LEU A 335 8.34 -8.46 2.38
CA LEU A 335 7.65 -8.03 1.15
C LEU A 335 8.18 -6.71 0.55
N PRO A 336 9.50 -6.59 0.25
CA PRO A 336 10.05 -5.42 -0.44
C PRO A 336 9.65 -5.35 -1.91
N ASN A 337 9.25 -6.48 -2.51
CA ASN A 337 8.76 -6.56 -3.87
C ASN A 337 7.35 -7.18 -3.89
N TYR A 338 6.55 -6.82 -4.89
CA TYR A 338 5.13 -7.17 -5.00
C TYR A 338 4.88 -8.64 -5.42
N TYR A 339 5.26 -9.60 -4.58
CA TYR A 339 4.95 -11.02 -4.75
C TYR A 339 5.06 -11.81 -3.43
N ARG A 340 4.28 -12.87 -3.26
CA ARG A 340 4.34 -13.76 -2.08
C ARG A 340 5.37 -14.87 -2.24
N VAL A 341 5.81 -15.46 -1.13
CA VAL A 341 6.77 -16.58 -1.18
C VAL A 341 6.23 -17.79 -0.43
N ASN A 342 6.13 -18.91 -1.16
CA ASN A 342 5.85 -20.21 -0.60
C ASN A 342 7.15 -20.97 -0.35
N TYR A 343 7.18 -21.78 0.69
CA TYR A 343 8.29 -22.68 0.99
C TYR A 343 7.80 -24.13 1.03
N ASP A 344 8.74 -25.08 0.95
CA ASP A 344 8.42 -26.48 1.22
C ASP A 344 7.96 -26.68 2.68
N ILE A 345 7.31 -27.83 2.93
CA ILE A 345 6.68 -28.09 4.23
C ILE A 345 7.68 -28.19 5.38
N ASP A 346 8.92 -28.65 5.12
CA ASP A 346 9.94 -28.79 6.16
C ASP A 346 10.46 -27.40 6.56
N THR A 347 10.71 -26.54 5.57
CA THR A 347 11.05 -25.14 5.78
C THR A 347 9.94 -24.40 6.54
N TRP A 348 8.66 -24.63 6.23
CA TRP A 348 7.56 -24.03 7.01
C TRP A 348 7.52 -24.50 8.48
N ARG A 349 7.87 -25.76 8.77
CA ARG A 349 7.98 -26.25 10.17
C ARG A 349 9.12 -25.57 10.91
N GLU A 350 10.25 -25.33 10.23
CA GLU A 350 11.39 -24.60 10.79
C GLU A 350 11.02 -23.14 11.08
N ILE A 351 10.35 -22.47 10.13
CA ILE A 351 9.83 -21.10 10.31
C ILE A 351 8.94 -21.00 11.56
N LYS A 352 7.97 -21.92 11.70
CA LYS A 352 7.10 -21.96 12.89
C LYS A 352 7.90 -22.16 14.17
N THR A 353 8.93 -23.01 14.15
CA THR A 353 9.80 -23.25 15.32
C THR A 353 10.57 -21.99 15.68
N ILE A 354 11.21 -21.32 14.73
CA ILE A 354 11.93 -20.07 14.95
C ILE A 354 11.00 -18.98 15.49
N LEU A 355 9.80 -18.84 14.91
CA LEU A 355 8.80 -17.89 15.40
C LEU A 355 8.27 -18.25 16.81
N THR A 356 8.33 -19.52 17.21
CA THR A 356 7.98 -19.97 18.57
C THR A 356 9.12 -19.74 19.57
N GLU A 357 10.37 -19.79 19.13
CA GLU A 357 11.52 -19.63 20.03
C GLU A 357 11.96 -18.17 20.16
N ASN A 358 12.01 -17.44 19.04
CA ASN A 358 12.55 -16.09 18.97
C ASN A 358 11.88 -15.23 17.88
N ALA A 359 10.56 -15.00 18.00
CA ALA A 359 9.80 -14.14 17.10
C ALA A 359 10.41 -12.74 16.92
N THR A 360 10.99 -12.18 17.99
CA THR A 360 11.57 -10.83 18.01
C THR A 360 12.83 -10.66 17.16
N SER A 361 13.41 -11.75 16.67
CA SER A 361 14.48 -11.70 15.66
C SER A 361 14.00 -11.19 14.29
N TYR A 362 12.68 -11.15 14.06
CA TYR A 362 12.04 -10.62 12.86
C TYR A 362 11.22 -9.36 13.18
N THR A 363 11.19 -8.43 12.23
CA THR A 363 10.33 -7.23 12.30
C THR A 363 8.85 -7.62 12.34
N LEU A 364 7.96 -6.70 12.74
CA LEU A 364 6.52 -6.98 12.76
C LEU A 364 6.00 -7.32 11.35
N ARG A 365 6.52 -6.65 10.32
CA ARG A 365 6.18 -6.88 8.91
C ARG A 365 6.56 -8.27 8.42
N GLU A 366 7.76 -8.73 8.77
CA GLU A 366 8.25 -10.06 8.40
C GLU A 366 7.46 -11.18 9.08
N ARG A 367 7.16 -11.03 10.37
CA ARG A 367 6.33 -12.00 11.10
C ARG A 367 4.93 -12.12 10.49
N PHE A 368 4.31 -10.98 10.17
CA PHE A 368 3.01 -10.95 9.52
C PHE A 368 3.05 -11.60 8.14
N GLN A 369 4.05 -11.27 7.32
CA GLN A 369 4.24 -11.88 6.01
C GLN A 369 4.34 -13.41 6.12
N LEU A 370 5.23 -13.93 6.97
CA LEU A 370 5.47 -15.38 7.07
C LEU A 370 4.20 -16.15 7.46
N VAL A 371 3.45 -15.64 8.45
CA VAL A 371 2.18 -16.26 8.88
C VAL A 371 1.13 -16.15 7.76
N SER A 372 0.96 -14.97 7.18
CA SER A 372 -0.07 -14.74 6.18
C SER A 372 0.21 -15.47 4.86
N ASP A 373 1.47 -15.59 4.46
CA ASP A 373 1.88 -16.35 3.29
C ASP A 373 1.61 -17.84 3.51
N PHE A 374 2.02 -18.42 4.64
CA PHE A 374 1.67 -19.80 4.97
C PHE A 374 0.14 -20.02 4.91
N CYS A 375 -0.63 -19.13 5.53
CA CYS A 375 -2.09 -19.24 5.55
C CYS A 375 -2.73 -19.09 4.17
N TYR A 376 -2.17 -18.24 3.30
CA TYR A 376 -2.59 -18.13 1.91
C TYR A 376 -2.28 -19.42 1.12
N PHE A 377 -1.07 -19.97 1.20
CA PHE A 377 -0.72 -21.18 0.46
C PHE A 377 -1.46 -22.41 0.95
N TYR A 378 -1.77 -22.47 2.24
CA TYR A 378 -2.70 -23.45 2.80
C TYR A 378 -4.10 -23.28 2.19
N SER A 379 -4.64 -22.05 2.15
CA SER A 379 -6.00 -21.76 1.69
C SER A 379 -6.22 -22.16 0.22
N ILE A 380 -5.21 -21.97 -0.62
CA ILE A 380 -5.25 -22.35 -2.04
C ILE A 380 -4.78 -23.79 -2.31
N LYS A 381 -4.62 -24.63 -1.26
CA LYS A 381 -4.22 -26.05 -1.35
C LYS A 381 -2.89 -26.27 -2.08
N SER A 382 -1.94 -25.36 -1.89
CA SER A 382 -0.59 -25.44 -2.48
C SER A 382 0.45 -26.09 -1.56
N LEU A 383 0.01 -26.66 -0.43
CA LEU A 383 0.84 -27.37 0.54
C LEU A 383 0.38 -28.84 0.67
N PRO A 384 1.31 -29.78 0.95
CA PRO A 384 1.00 -31.20 1.00
C PRO A 384 0.23 -31.61 2.26
N GLU A 385 -0.90 -32.30 2.09
CA GLU A 385 -1.67 -32.90 3.18
C GLU A 385 -1.15 -34.31 3.55
N PRO A 386 -1.28 -34.77 4.82
CA PRO A 386 -1.97 -34.12 5.95
C PRO A 386 -1.11 -33.10 6.74
N ALA A 387 0.16 -32.94 6.37
CA ALA A 387 1.12 -32.13 7.13
C ALA A 387 0.74 -30.65 7.17
N ALA A 388 0.18 -30.12 6.08
CA ALA A 388 -0.27 -28.73 5.99
C ALA A 388 -1.38 -28.42 7.02
N SER A 389 -2.37 -29.31 7.18
CA SER A 389 -3.45 -29.13 8.17
C SER A 389 -2.94 -29.12 9.62
N VAL A 390 -1.99 -30.01 9.96
CA VAL A 390 -1.35 -30.03 11.29
C VAL A 390 -0.61 -28.72 11.53
N LEU A 391 0.25 -28.32 10.61
CA LEU A 391 1.06 -27.12 10.75
C LEU A 391 0.22 -25.84 10.80
N ARG A 392 -0.92 -25.82 10.09
CA ARG A 392 -1.88 -24.75 10.19
C ARG A 392 -2.38 -24.57 11.62
N ASN A 393 -2.73 -25.65 12.30
CA ASN A 393 -3.25 -25.56 13.66
C ASN A 393 -2.18 -25.00 14.60
N GLU A 394 -0.92 -25.39 14.39
CA GLU A 394 0.22 -24.86 15.14
C GLU A 394 0.43 -23.35 14.89
N PHE A 395 0.40 -22.88 13.64
CA PHE A 395 0.52 -21.45 13.32
C PHE A 395 -0.62 -20.62 13.94
N VAL A 396 -1.86 -21.07 13.77
CA VAL A 396 -3.04 -20.39 14.34
C VAL A 396 -2.94 -20.32 15.85
N GLN A 397 -2.53 -21.41 16.52
CA GLN A 397 -2.32 -21.42 17.97
C GLN A 397 -1.17 -20.49 18.40
N LEU A 398 -0.02 -20.53 17.71
CA LEU A 398 1.14 -19.68 18.00
C LEU A 398 0.75 -18.21 18.02
N VAL A 399 0.09 -17.76 16.96
CA VAL A 399 -0.31 -16.35 16.79
C VAL A 399 -1.33 -15.94 17.85
N ARG A 400 -2.32 -16.78 18.10
CA ARG A 400 -3.39 -16.54 19.09
C ARG A 400 -2.90 -16.52 20.53
N LEU A 401 -1.91 -17.34 20.88
CA LEU A 401 -1.34 -17.40 22.23
C LEU A 401 -0.30 -16.30 22.49
N ARG A 402 0.17 -15.60 21.45
CA ARG A 402 1.24 -14.60 21.54
C ARG A 402 0.89 -13.29 20.80
N PRO A 403 -0.22 -12.62 21.16
CA PRO A 403 -0.70 -11.43 20.45
C PRO A 403 0.31 -10.28 20.42
N THR A 404 1.17 -10.15 21.45
CA THR A 404 2.24 -9.13 21.49
C THR A 404 3.34 -9.37 20.45
N SER A 405 3.59 -10.64 20.11
CA SER A 405 4.56 -11.02 19.07
C SER A 405 3.95 -11.00 17.67
N PHE A 406 2.63 -11.00 17.54
CA PHE A 406 1.93 -11.04 16.26
C PHE A 406 0.77 -10.04 16.29
N PRO A 407 1.04 -8.72 16.21
CA PRO A 407 -0.04 -7.75 16.06
C PRO A 407 -0.79 -7.97 14.74
N ILE A 408 -2.02 -7.47 14.67
CA ILE A 408 -2.93 -7.71 13.54
C ILE A 408 -3.13 -9.21 13.26
N CYS A 409 -3.15 -9.98 14.36
CA CYS A 409 -3.16 -11.44 14.36
C CYS A 409 -4.29 -12.02 13.48
N ASP A 410 -5.47 -11.39 13.56
CA ASP A 410 -6.69 -11.80 12.89
C ASP A 410 -6.55 -11.71 11.37
N ALA A 411 -5.90 -10.65 10.87
CA ALA A 411 -5.61 -10.51 9.45
C ALA A 411 -4.54 -11.51 8.99
N ALA A 412 -3.52 -11.76 9.83
CA ALA A 412 -2.45 -12.70 9.51
C ALA A 412 -2.98 -14.13 9.32
N ILE A 413 -3.91 -14.57 10.18
CA ILE A 413 -4.47 -15.93 10.15
C ILE A 413 -5.77 -16.06 9.36
N PHE A 414 -6.35 -14.97 8.86
CA PHE A 414 -7.66 -14.94 8.22
C PHE A 414 -7.84 -16.08 7.21
N GLN A 415 -6.88 -16.25 6.29
CA GLN A 415 -6.92 -17.27 5.24
C GLN A 415 -6.86 -18.71 5.77
N CYS A 416 -6.13 -18.97 6.87
CA CYS A 416 -6.12 -20.28 7.53
C CYS A 416 -7.49 -20.62 8.12
N VAL A 417 -8.16 -19.63 8.69
CA VAL A 417 -9.42 -19.80 9.42
C VAL A 417 -10.57 -20.05 8.45
N VAL A 418 -10.74 -19.19 7.44
CA VAL A 418 -11.87 -19.26 6.49
C VAL A 418 -11.89 -20.52 5.62
N THR A 419 -10.74 -21.17 5.44
CA THR A 419 -10.63 -22.36 4.59
C THR A 419 -10.78 -23.68 5.34
N HIS A 420 -10.75 -23.68 6.66
CA HIS A 420 -10.96 -24.89 7.46
C HIS A 420 -12.31 -25.53 7.20
N GLU A 421 -13.34 -24.70 7.04
CA GLU A 421 -14.73 -25.16 7.07
C GLU A 421 -15.25 -25.60 5.70
N HIS A 422 -14.39 -25.61 4.66
CA HIS A 422 -14.73 -25.96 3.27
C HIS A 422 -15.94 -25.21 2.69
N THR A 423 -16.31 -24.07 3.27
CA THR A 423 -17.39 -23.22 2.82
C THR A 423 -16.90 -22.33 1.68
N ARG A 424 -17.53 -22.43 0.50
CA ARG A 424 -17.31 -21.45 -0.57
C ARG A 424 -17.84 -20.08 -0.11
N PRO A 425 -17.15 -18.97 -0.42
CA PRO A 425 -17.66 -17.65 -0.10
C PRO A 425 -18.99 -17.41 -0.83
N LYS A 426 -19.96 -16.87 -0.10
CA LYS A 426 -21.23 -16.34 -0.60
C LYS A 426 -20.95 -15.15 -1.51
N HIS A 427 -21.78 -15.02 -2.53
CA HIS A 427 -21.76 -13.86 -3.39
C HIS A 427 -22.35 -12.66 -2.62
N LEU A 428 -21.54 -11.62 -2.43
CA LEU A 428 -21.99 -10.30 -1.98
C LEU A 428 -22.10 -9.39 -3.20
N ASP A 429 -23.09 -8.51 -3.21
CA ASP A 429 -23.17 -7.51 -4.28
C ASP A 429 -22.04 -6.47 -4.17
N LYS A 430 -21.82 -5.72 -5.26
CA LYS A 430 -20.73 -4.74 -5.34
C LYS A 430 -20.79 -3.68 -4.22
N SER A 431 -21.99 -3.24 -3.84
CA SER A 431 -22.17 -2.22 -2.81
C SER A 431 -21.82 -2.73 -1.41
N GLN A 432 -22.23 -3.96 -1.11
CA GLN A 432 -21.90 -4.65 0.14
C GLN A 432 -20.39 -4.90 0.25
N MET A 433 -19.75 -5.32 -0.85
CA MET A 433 -18.30 -5.51 -0.90
C MET A 433 -17.54 -4.21 -0.64
N ILE A 434 -17.96 -3.09 -1.25
CA ILE A 434 -17.34 -1.77 -1.03
C ILE A 434 -17.50 -1.32 0.42
N GLN A 435 -18.70 -1.48 1.00
CA GLN A 435 -18.94 -1.13 2.40
C GLN A 435 -18.06 -1.96 3.34
N MET A 436 -17.88 -3.25 3.05
CA MET A 436 -17.01 -4.14 3.83
C MET A 436 -15.54 -3.80 3.67
N ARG A 437 -15.09 -3.49 2.46
CA ARG A 437 -13.71 -3.06 2.22
C ARG A 437 -13.40 -1.82 3.04
N ARG A 438 -14.25 -0.79 3.00
CA ARG A 438 -14.08 0.45 3.78
C ARG A 438 -13.99 0.16 5.27
N LYS A 439 -14.97 -0.56 5.83
CA LYS A 439 -14.98 -0.92 7.26
C LYS A 439 -13.71 -1.66 7.68
N VAL A 440 -13.25 -2.63 6.87
CA VAL A 440 -12.05 -3.42 7.15
C VAL A 440 -10.77 -2.61 6.96
N PHE A 441 -10.72 -1.70 5.99
CA PHE A 441 -9.52 -0.89 5.75
C PHE A 441 -9.38 0.25 6.76
N ASP A 442 -10.50 0.83 7.19
CA ASP A 442 -10.52 1.87 8.21
C ASP A 442 -10.00 1.32 9.55
N SER A 443 -10.32 0.07 9.91
CA SER A 443 -9.83 -0.56 11.13
C SER A 443 -8.34 -0.93 11.13
N PHE A 444 -7.67 -0.84 9.97
CA PHE A 444 -6.21 -0.90 9.85
C PHE A 444 -5.60 0.50 9.72
N THR A 445 -6.26 1.53 10.23
CA THR A 445 -5.68 2.87 10.29
C THR A 445 -4.93 3.01 11.59
N ASN A 446 -5.63 3.04 12.74
CA ASN A 446 -4.99 3.31 14.03
C ASN A 446 -4.38 2.07 14.67
N SER A 447 -3.18 2.21 15.23
CA SER A 447 -2.48 1.13 15.94
C SER A 447 -3.33 0.49 17.07
N SER A 448 -4.08 1.29 17.83
CA SER A 448 -4.97 0.81 18.90
C SER A 448 -6.18 0.00 18.40
N GLU A 449 -6.55 0.15 17.13
CA GLU A 449 -7.70 -0.56 16.53
C GLU A 449 -7.29 -1.93 15.99
N MET A 450 -5.99 -2.18 15.87
CA MET A 450 -5.40 -3.40 15.33
C MET A 450 -5.11 -4.47 16.40
N GLU A 451 -5.59 -4.26 17.62
CA GLU A 451 -5.43 -5.21 18.72
C GLU A 451 -6.02 -6.57 18.36
N CYS A 452 -5.23 -7.61 18.60
CA CYS A 452 -5.63 -8.99 18.38
C CYS A 452 -6.84 -9.36 19.24
N ARG A 453 -7.90 -9.93 18.64
CA ARG A 453 -9.10 -10.47 19.32
C ARG A 453 -10.05 -9.48 20.00
N SER A 454 -9.70 -8.21 20.08
CA SER A 454 -10.51 -7.20 20.78
C SER A 454 -10.57 -5.84 20.08
N GLY A 455 -9.75 -5.62 19.04
CA GLY A 455 -9.73 -4.38 18.28
C GLY A 455 -10.82 -4.31 17.20
N LEU A 456 -11.05 -3.12 16.66
CA LEU A 456 -11.99 -2.92 15.53
C LEU A 456 -11.60 -3.76 14.31
N ALA A 457 -10.31 -4.07 14.13
CA ALA A 457 -9.84 -4.95 13.07
C ALA A 457 -10.38 -6.37 13.22
N HIS A 458 -10.42 -6.90 14.45
CA HIS A 458 -11.02 -8.19 14.76
C HIS A 458 -12.51 -8.19 14.40
N ASP A 459 -13.27 -7.20 14.89
CA ASP A 459 -14.70 -7.10 14.64
C ASP A 459 -15.04 -6.93 13.15
N ALA A 460 -14.27 -6.12 12.43
CA ALA A 460 -14.47 -5.90 11.01
C ALA A 460 -14.17 -7.16 10.18
N LEU A 461 -13.11 -7.90 10.52
CA LEU A 461 -12.79 -9.17 9.85
C LEU A 461 -13.79 -10.28 10.20
N ASN A 462 -14.30 -10.31 11.44
CA ASN A 462 -15.34 -11.25 11.83
C ASN A 462 -16.68 -10.98 11.12
N ASP A 463 -17.05 -9.71 10.95
CA ASP A 463 -18.22 -9.32 10.15
C ASP A 463 -18.03 -9.69 8.67
N LEU A 464 -16.86 -9.39 8.09
CA LEU A 464 -16.50 -9.82 6.74
C LEU A 464 -16.63 -11.34 6.60
N CYS A 465 -16.09 -12.09 7.56
CA CYS A 465 -16.15 -13.54 7.54
C CYS A 465 -17.58 -14.08 7.64
N THR A 466 -18.39 -13.49 8.53
CA THR A 466 -19.80 -13.87 8.71
C THR A 466 -20.59 -13.64 7.43
N LYS A 467 -20.36 -12.52 6.74
CA LYS A 467 -21.05 -12.22 5.48
C LYS A 467 -20.61 -13.13 4.33
N LEU A 468 -19.31 -13.38 4.21
CA LEU A 468 -18.77 -14.22 3.15
C LEU A 468 -19.04 -15.71 3.40
N TYR A 469 -18.83 -16.22 4.60
CA TYR A 469 -18.82 -17.67 4.86
C TYR A 469 -20.00 -18.14 5.71
N GLY A 470 -20.76 -17.23 6.32
CA GLY A 470 -21.92 -17.57 7.15
C GLY A 470 -21.55 -18.09 8.55
N ILE A 471 -20.32 -17.87 8.98
CA ILE A 471 -19.72 -18.41 10.20
C ILE A 471 -18.94 -17.30 10.93
N SER A 472 -18.82 -17.43 12.25
CA SER A 472 -17.92 -16.59 13.05
C SER A 472 -16.56 -17.28 13.10
N CYS A 473 -15.53 -16.57 12.63
CA CYS A 473 -14.28 -17.21 12.22
C CYS A 473 -13.16 -17.00 13.26
N LEU A 474 -13.06 -15.78 13.79
CA LEU A 474 -11.89 -15.31 14.52
C LEU A 474 -12.10 -15.27 16.02
#